data_AF-A0AAV2MRA2-F1
#
_entry.id   AF-A0AAV2MRA2-F1
#
_cell.length_a   1.000
_cell.length_b   1.000
_cell.length_c   1.000
_cell.angle_alpha   90.00
_cell.angle_beta   90.00
_cell.angle_gamma   90.00
#
_symmetry.space_group_name_H-M   'P 1'
#
loop_
_entity.id
_entity.type
_entity.pdbx_description
1 polymer ?
#
loop_
_entity_poly.entity_id
_entity_poly.type
_entity_poly.pdbx_seq_one_letter_code
_entity_poly.pdbx_strand_id
1 'polypeptide(L)'
;MASQRVLPQSKETLLQNYNKRLKDDIKSILDNFTEIIKTAKIEEETQVSRPTQAEQDHYEMHVRAANIVRAGESLMKLVSDLKQFLILNDFPSVNDAISLQNQQLRSLQDECDKKLTALRDEIAIDLYELEEEYYSSSLWDTSDVPLCEAFRRPDTWTSPDSSCSSPSEEREEVDGAPDSNPQHQLNGHSTASEKP
;
A
#
# COMPACT_ATOMS: atom_id res chain seq x y z
N MET A 1 22.20 12.05 14.09
CA MET A 1 22.65 10.91 14.92
C MET A 1 21.71 9.76 14.62
N ALA A 2 22.21 8.66 14.05
CA ALA A 2 21.38 7.49 13.80
C ALA A 2 21.06 6.83 15.14
N SER A 3 19.81 6.90 15.59
CA SER A 3 19.36 6.14 16.76
C SER A 3 19.61 4.67 16.48
N GLN A 4 20.59 4.10 17.19
CA GLN A 4 20.84 2.68 17.20
C GLN A 4 19.60 2.01 17.79
N ARG A 5 18.72 1.51 16.90
CA ARG A 5 17.48 0.87 17.30
C ARG A 5 17.85 -0.44 18.00
N VAL A 6 17.74 -0.45 19.33
CA VAL A 6 17.84 -1.66 20.13
C VAL A 6 16.69 -2.56 19.73
N LEU A 7 17.00 -3.70 19.11
CA LEU A 7 16.00 -4.70 18.76
C LEU A 7 15.41 -5.27 20.07
N PRO A 8 14.10 -5.50 20.14
CA PRO A 8 13.49 -6.24 21.26
C PRO A 8 14.24 -7.57 21.49
N GLN A 9 14.52 -7.91 22.74
CA GLN A 9 15.32 -9.08 23.14
C GLN A 9 14.84 -10.40 22.53
N SER A 10 13.53 -10.53 22.27
CA SER A 10 12.94 -11.67 21.57
C SER A 10 13.39 -11.77 20.11
N LYS A 11 13.55 -10.65 19.41
CA LYS A 11 14.06 -10.59 18.03
C LYS A 11 15.55 -10.93 17.98
N GLU A 12 16.34 -10.45 18.93
CA GLU A 12 17.76 -10.78 19.01
C GLU A 12 17.97 -12.28 19.26
N THR A 13 17.21 -12.85 20.19
CA THR A 13 17.21 -14.30 20.45
C THR A 13 16.80 -15.10 19.21
N LEU A 14 15.82 -14.63 18.45
CA LEU A 14 15.41 -15.27 17.19
C LEU A 14 16.55 -15.28 16.16
N LEU A 15 17.23 -14.15 15.98
CA LEU A 15 18.37 -14.04 15.07
C LEU A 15 19.54 -14.92 15.50
N GLN A 16 19.80 -15.03 16.81
CA GLN A 16 20.80 -15.96 17.33
C GLN A 16 20.45 -17.42 17.02
N ASN A 17 19.17 -17.81 17.14
CA ASN A 17 18.71 -19.15 16.78
C ASN A 17 18.85 -19.42 15.28
N TYR A 18 18.55 -18.44 14.42
CA TYR A 18 18.79 -18.55 12.97
C TYR A 18 20.27 -18.76 12.65
N ASN A 19 21.15 -18.02 13.31
CA ASN A 19 22.60 -18.14 13.12
C ASN A 19 23.13 -19.50 13.60
N LYS A 20 22.62 -19.98 14.74
CA LYS A 20 22.94 -21.31 15.26
C LYS A 20 22.50 -22.40 14.29
N ARG A 21 21.23 -22.38 13.85
CA ARG A 21 20.67 -23.35 12.91
C ARG A 21 21.45 -23.39 11.58
N LEU A 22 21.81 -22.22 11.03
CA LEU A 22 22.66 -22.13 9.84
C LEU A 22 23.99 -22.87 10.01
N LYS A 23 24.68 -22.63 11.14
CA LYS A 23 25.97 -23.25 11.43
C LYS A 23 25.83 -24.76 11.62
N ASP A 24 24.81 -25.19 12.36
CA ASP A 24 24.55 -26.59 12.65
C ASP A 24 24.22 -27.37 11.35
N ASP A 25 23.37 -26.82 10.49
CA ASP A 25 22.98 -27.45 9.22
C ASP A 25 24.16 -27.51 8.23
N ILE A 26 24.94 -26.43 8.09
CA ILE A 26 26.16 -26.43 7.23
C ILE A 26 27.17 -27.46 7.72
N LYS A 27 27.43 -27.48 9.04
CA LYS A 27 28.34 -28.47 9.64
C LYS A 27 27.85 -29.88 9.40
N SER A 28 26.54 -30.14 9.57
CA SER A 28 25.94 -31.44 9.30
C SER A 28 26.15 -31.88 7.84
N ILE A 29 25.97 -30.98 6.88
CA ILE A 29 26.22 -31.27 5.46
C ILE A 29 27.69 -31.66 5.24
N LEU A 30 28.62 -30.86 5.76
CA LEU A 30 30.06 -31.11 5.58
C LEU A 30 30.51 -32.41 6.24
N ASP A 31 30.07 -32.67 7.47
CA ASP A 31 30.44 -33.87 8.22
C ASP A 31 29.88 -35.14 7.52
N ASN A 32 28.61 -35.14 7.12
CA ASN A 32 28.03 -36.27 6.39
C ASN A 32 28.69 -36.50 5.04
N PHE A 33 28.99 -35.43 4.28
CA PHE A 33 29.68 -35.56 3.00
C PHE A 33 31.10 -36.11 3.15
N THR A 34 31.85 -35.59 4.13
CA THR A 34 33.20 -36.07 4.44
C THR A 34 33.21 -37.55 4.73
N GLU A 35 32.20 -38.03 5.47
CA GLU A 35 32.11 -39.43 5.82
C GLU A 35 31.67 -40.32 4.65
N ILE A 36 30.80 -39.85 3.76
CA ILE A 36 30.50 -40.58 2.50
C ILE A 36 31.80 -40.84 1.72
N ILE A 37 32.69 -39.84 1.64
CA ILE A 37 33.99 -40.00 0.97
C ILE A 37 34.88 -41.02 1.69
N LYS A 38 34.86 -41.05 3.03
CA LYS A 38 35.60 -42.06 3.81
C LYS A 38 35.06 -43.47 3.56
N THR A 39 33.75 -43.67 3.62
CA THR A 39 33.11 -44.97 3.37
C THR A 39 33.31 -45.45 1.93
N ALA A 40 33.45 -44.53 0.97
CA ALA A 40 33.74 -44.90 -0.43
C ALA A 40 35.17 -45.42 -0.65
N LYS A 41 36.06 -45.22 0.32
CA LYS A 41 37.45 -45.69 0.24
C LYS A 41 37.49 -47.19 0.54
N ILE A 42 37.98 -47.95 -0.43
CA ILE A 42 38.13 -49.40 -0.30
C ILE A 42 39.37 -49.70 0.56
N GLU A 43 39.17 -50.25 1.76
CA GLU A 43 40.24 -50.76 2.61
C GLU A 43 40.36 -52.29 2.47
N GLU A 44 41.59 -52.80 2.57
CA GLU A 44 41.91 -54.19 2.23
C GLU A 44 41.76 -55.16 3.42
N GLU A 45 41.73 -54.63 4.65
CA GLU A 45 41.65 -55.41 5.88
C GLU A 45 40.45 -54.96 6.74
N THR A 46 39.37 -55.73 6.67
CA THR A 46 38.18 -55.54 7.51
C THR A 46 37.87 -56.83 8.29
N GLN A 47 37.20 -56.71 9.44
CA GLN A 47 36.85 -57.86 10.29
C GLN A 47 35.76 -58.76 9.68
N VAL A 48 35.14 -58.36 8.57
CA VAL A 48 34.01 -59.03 7.93
C VAL A 48 34.29 -59.31 6.45
N SER A 49 33.50 -60.21 5.86
CA SER A 49 33.61 -60.51 4.43
C SER A 49 33.30 -59.28 3.57
N ARG A 50 33.95 -59.19 2.39
CA ARG A 50 33.75 -58.12 1.40
C ARG A 50 32.27 -57.86 1.06
N PRO A 51 31.43 -58.88 0.77
CA PRO A 51 30.00 -58.65 0.51
C PRO A 51 29.26 -58.03 1.71
N THR A 52 29.58 -58.46 2.93
CA THR A 52 28.97 -57.91 4.15
C THR A 52 29.36 -56.45 4.37
N GLN A 53 30.64 -56.12 4.15
CA GLN A 53 31.14 -54.75 4.26
C GLN A 53 30.44 -53.83 3.25
N ALA A 54 30.34 -54.26 1.98
CA ALA A 54 29.72 -53.47 0.93
C ALA A 54 28.24 -53.13 1.22
N GLU A 55 27.51 -54.07 1.82
CA GLU A 55 26.12 -53.85 2.22
C GLU A 55 26.01 -52.86 3.39
N GLN A 56 26.90 -52.95 4.39
CA GLN A 56 26.97 -52.00 5.49
C GLN A 56 27.29 -50.58 4.99
N ASP A 57 28.31 -50.46 4.14
CA ASP A 57 28.75 -49.20 3.53
C ASP A 57 27.60 -48.56 2.72
N HIS A 58 26.85 -49.38 1.99
CA HIS A 58 25.68 -48.92 1.22
C HIS A 58 24.61 -48.30 2.12
N TYR A 59 24.22 -48.97 3.22
CA TYR A 59 23.25 -48.40 4.16
C TYR A 59 23.76 -47.14 4.84
N GLU A 60 25.03 -47.12 5.22
CA GLU A 60 25.66 -45.96 5.84
C GLU A 60 25.65 -44.74 4.90
N MET A 61 26.05 -44.93 3.64
CA MET A 61 26.01 -43.87 2.62
C MET A 61 24.59 -43.33 2.41
N HIS A 62 23.57 -44.19 2.37
CA HIS A 62 22.17 -43.76 2.24
C HIS A 62 21.72 -42.89 3.40
N VAL A 63 22.02 -43.29 4.64
CA VAL A 63 21.66 -42.50 5.83
C VAL A 63 22.36 -41.14 5.80
N ARG A 64 23.64 -41.11 5.45
CA ARG A 64 24.41 -39.86 5.34
C ARG A 64 23.86 -38.95 4.24
N ALA A 65 23.50 -39.49 3.08
CA ALA A 65 22.86 -38.73 2.01
C ALA A 65 21.51 -38.15 2.44
N ALA A 66 20.67 -38.93 3.13
CA ALA A 66 19.40 -38.46 3.68
C ALA A 66 19.58 -37.32 4.68
N ASN A 67 20.60 -37.39 5.55
CA ASN A 67 20.92 -36.33 6.50
C ASN A 67 21.33 -35.02 5.80
N ILE A 68 22.08 -35.09 4.70
CA ILE A 68 22.44 -33.93 3.87
C ILE A 68 21.17 -33.27 3.30
N VAL A 69 20.27 -34.06 2.72
CA VAL A 69 18.99 -33.55 2.17
C VAL A 69 18.17 -32.87 3.26
N ARG A 70 18.05 -33.50 4.44
CA ARG A 70 17.32 -32.94 5.59
C ARG A 70 17.88 -31.60 6.05
N ALA A 71 19.21 -31.47 6.14
CA ALA A 71 19.87 -30.22 6.47
C ALA A 71 19.61 -29.15 5.38
N GLY A 72 19.65 -29.55 4.11
CA GLY A 72 19.30 -28.68 2.98
C GLY A 72 17.87 -28.13 3.07
N GLU A 73 16.88 -28.97 3.35
CA GLU A 73 15.49 -28.54 3.57
C GLU A 73 15.36 -27.59 4.76
N SER A 74 16.10 -27.85 5.85
CA SER A 74 16.16 -26.96 7.00
C SER A 74 16.71 -25.59 6.59
N LEU A 75 17.77 -25.52 5.77
CA LEU A 75 18.28 -24.25 5.25
C LEU A 75 17.25 -23.52 4.37
N MET A 76 16.50 -24.23 3.51
CA MET A 76 15.44 -23.61 2.71
C MET A 76 14.34 -22.98 3.57
N LYS A 77 13.91 -23.67 4.63
CA LYS A 77 12.97 -23.13 5.62
C LYS A 77 13.55 -21.89 6.32
N LEU A 78 14.82 -21.93 6.72
CA LEU A 78 15.51 -20.78 7.34
C LEU A 78 15.51 -19.55 6.43
N VAL A 79 15.75 -19.71 5.13
CA VAL A 79 15.68 -18.62 4.15
C VAL A 79 14.27 -18.04 4.08
N SER A 80 13.23 -18.88 4.11
CA SER A 80 11.83 -18.42 4.15
C SER A 80 11.55 -17.61 5.42
N ASP A 81 11.99 -18.11 6.58
CA ASP A 81 11.84 -17.44 7.88
C ASP A 81 12.51 -16.05 7.87
N LEU A 82 13.72 -15.94 7.30
CA LEU A 82 14.44 -14.67 7.14
C LEU A 82 13.69 -13.68 6.24
N LYS A 83 13.13 -14.15 5.11
CA LYS A 83 12.31 -13.29 4.23
C LYS A 83 11.10 -12.75 4.99
N GLN A 84 10.40 -13.61 5.73
CA GLN A 84 9.25 -13.20 6.53
C GLN A 84 9.66 -12.20 7.62
N PHE A 85 10.79 -12.44 8.31
CA PHE A 85 11.33 -11.52 9.29
C PHE A 85 11.60 -10.13 8.69
N LEU A 86 12.23 -10.06 7.51
CA LEU A 86 12.57 -8.80 6.84
C LEU A 86 11.34 -8.06 6.31
N ILE A 87 10.41 -8.77 5.67
CA ILE A 87 9.17 -8.17 5.13
C ILE A 87 8.32 -7.59 6.27
N LEU A 88 8.21 -8.31 7.39
CA LEU A 88 7.32 -7.89 8.48
C LEU A 88 7.94 -6.87 9.43
N ASN A 89 9.26 -6.71 9.47
CA ASN A 89 9.91 -5.84 10.46
C ASN A 89 9.60 -4.35 10.25
N ASP A 90 9.40 -3.93 9.00
CA ASP A 90 9.22 -2.52 8.67
C ASP A 90 7.76 -2.04 8.71
N PHE A 91 6.77 -2.94 8.70
CA PHE A 91 5.36 -2.52 8.72
C PHE A 91 4.98 -1.66 9.93
N PRO A 92 5.37 -1.97 11.18
CA PRO A 92 5.03 -1.12 12.31
C PRO A 92 5.59 0.30 12.18
N SER A 93 6.87 0.44 11.80
CA SER A 93 7.50 1.76 11.65
C SER A 93 6.91 2.56 10.48
N VAL A 94 6.60 1.89 9.38
CA VAL A 94 5.93 2.51 8.23
C VAL A 94 4.51 2.93 8.61
N ASN A 95 3.78 2.09 9.35
CA ASN A 95 2.43 2.40 9.81
C ASN A 95 2.41 3.57 10.81
N ASP A 96 3.41 3.66 11.70
CA ASP A 96 3.59 4.80 12.61
C ASP A 96 3.87 6.08 11.82
N ALA A 97 4.73 6.02 10.78
CA ALA A 97 5.03 7.16 9.92
C ALA A 97 3.79 7.62 9.13
N ILE A 98 3.00 6.69 8.58
CA ILE A 98 1.73 6.97 7.90
C ILE A 98 0.73 7.58 8.88
N SER A 99 0.63 7.07 10.10
CA SER A 99 -0.28 7.58 11.13
C SER A 99 0.08 9.02 11.53
N LEU A 100 1.38 9.29 11.72
CA LEU A 100 1.89 10.64 11.99
C LEU A 100 1.59 11.60 10.85
N GLN A 101 1.85 11.20 9.61
CA GLN A 101 1.58 12.03 8.43
C GLN A 101 0.09 12.33 8.29
N ASN A 102 -0.79 11.34 8.50
CA ASN A 102 -2.24 11.54 8.50
C ASN A 102 -2.67 12.53 9.59
N GLN A 103 -2.10 12.45 10.78
CA GLN A 103 -2.40 13.39 11.85
C GLN A 103 -1.99 14.82 11.48
N GLN A 104 -0.81 15.00 10.88
CA GLN A 104 -0.33 16.30 10.40
C GLN A 104 -1.27 16.87 9.32
N LEU A 105 -1.66 16.05 8.35
CA LEU A 105 -2.58 16.47 7.29
C LEU A 105 -3.95 16.89 7.84
N ARG A 106 -4.49 16.12 8.81
CA ARG A 106 -5.74 16.49 9.48
C ARG A 106 -5.63 17.81 10.24
N SER A 107 -4.52 18.01 10.96
CA SER A 107 -4.31 19.27 11.68
C SER A 107 -4.22 20.48 10.74
N LEU A 108 -3.58 20.31 9.57
CA LEU A 108 -3.49 21.35 8.55
C LEU A 108 -4.86 21.62 7.92
N GLN A 109 -5.63 20.56 7.64
CA GLN A 109 -7.00 20.68 7.16
C GLN A 109 -7.86 21.49 8.15
N ASP A 110 -7.83 21.14 9.44
CA ASP A 110 -8.58 21.85 10.48
C ASP A 110 -8.17 23.33 10.58
N GLU A 111 -6.90 23.65 10.37
CA GLU A 111 -6.41 25.03 10.34
C GLU A 111 -6.92 25.81 9.12
N CYS A 112 -6.90 25.18 7.94
CA CYS A 112 -7.46 25.76 6.71
C CYS A 112 -8.97 26.00 6.86
N ASP A 113 -9.71 25.03 7.37
CA ASP A 113 -11.16 25.13 7.56
C ASP A 113 -11.52 26.25 8.56
N LYS A 114 -10.73 26.40 9.63
CA LYS A 114 -10.87 27.53 10.57
C LYS A 114 -10.64 28.88 9.89
N LYS A 115 -9.58 29.01 9.09
CA LYS A 115 -9.29 30.25 8.35
C LYS A 115 -10.38 30.58 7.34
N LEU A 116 -10.89 29.57 6.63
CA LEU A 116 -11.97 29.74 5.66
C LEU A 116 -13.28 30.15 6.33
N THR A 117 -13.59 29.59 7.50
CA THR A 117 -14.75 29.98 8.30
C THR A 117 -14.62 31.42 8.79
N ALA A 118 -13.46 31.80 9.35
CA ALA A 118 -13.21 33.16 9.80
C ALA A 118 -13.36 34.18 8.67
N LEU A 119 -12.75 33.90 7.50
CA LEU A 119 -12.87 34.77 6.33
C LEU A 119 -14.32 34.91 5.85
N ARG A 120 -15.08 33.81 5.84
CA ARG A 120 -16.50 33.83 5.48
C ARG A 120 -17.32 34.69 6.45
N ASP A 121 -17.03 34.61 7.74
CA ASP A 121 -17.71 35.41 8.76
C ASP A 121 -17.32 36.90 8.66
N GLU A 122 -16.05 37.22 8.39
CA GLU A 122 -15.58 38.60 8.11
C GLU A 122 -16.30 39.20 6.89
N ILE A 123 -16.34 38.48 5.77
CA ILE A 123 -17.04 38.94 4.55
C ILE A 123 -18.54 39.15 4.81
N ALA A 124 -19.16 38.29 5.62
CA ALA A 124 -20.57 38.42 5.96
C ALA A 124 -20.85 39.69 6.78
N ILE A 125 -19.93 40.06 7.69
CA ILE A 125 -19.99 41.31 8.46
C ILE A 125 -19.86 42.50 7.51
N ASP A 126 -18.81 42.53 6.68
CA ASP A 126 -18.57 43.62 5.73
C ASP A 126 -19.76 43.84 4.80
N LEU A 127 -20.36 42.77 4.28
CA LEU A 127 -21.55 42.85 3.42
C LEU A 127 -22.76 43.42 4.16
N TYR A 128 -22.97 43.04 5.42
CA TYR A 128 -24.06 43.55 6.24
C TYR A 128 -23.89 45.05 6.53
N GLU A 129 -22.67 45.48 6.88
CA GLU A 129 -22.35 46.89 7.13
C GLU A 129 -22.58 47.73 5.85
N LEU A 130 -22.12 47.24 4.70
CA LEU A 130 -22.36 47.90 3.41
C LEU A 130 -23.85 47.98 3.04
N GLU A 131 -24.63 46.94 3.33
CA GLU A 131 -26.07 46.93 3.13
C GLU A 131 -26.77 47.97 4.02
N GLU A 132 -26.40 48.04 5.30
CA GLU A 132 -26.93 49.02 6.26
C GLU A 132 -26.59 50.46 5.84
N GLU A 133 -25.35 50.72 5.43
CA GLU A 133 -24.92 52.02 4.89
C GLU A 133 -25.70 52.40 3.63
N TYR A 134 -25.93 51.47 2.70
CA TYR A 134 -26.70 51.72 1.48
C TYR A 134 -28.14 52.15 1.78
N TYR A 135 -28.84 51.41 2.65
CA TYR A 135 -30.23 51.74 2.97
C TYR A 135 -30.36 52.98 3.87
N SER A 136 -29.44 53.18 4.82
CA SER A 136 -29.42 54.39 5.64
C SER A 136 -29.06 55.64 4.84
N SER A 137 -28.25 55.50 3.78
CA SER A 137 -27.91 56.59 2.86
C SER A 137 -29.07 56.95 1.91
N SER A 138 -29.87 55.96 1.50
CA SER A 138 -31.07 56.18 0.67
C SER A 138 -32.23 56.89 1.39
N LEU A 139 -32.15 57.06 2.71
CA LEU A 139 -33.19 57.74 3.49
C LEU A 139 -33.15 59.27 3.34
N TRP A 140 -32.10 59.86 2.76
CA TRP A 140 -31.97 61.32 2.61
C TRP A 140 -32.11 61.88 1.20
N ASP A 141 -32.54 61.09 0.20
CA ASP A 141 -33.04 61.70 -1.04
C ASP A 141 -34.19 60.92 -1.70
N THR A 142 -35.41 61.34 -1.38
CA THR A 142 -36.67 60.92 -2.03
C THR A 142 -36.76 61.34 -3.50
N SER A 143 -35.64 61.66 -4.18
CA SER A 143 -35.64 62.10 -5.57
C SER A 143 -34.78 61.28 -6.54
N ASP A 144 -33.90 60.40 -6.06
CA ASP A 144 -33.06 59.57 -6.94
C ASP A 144 -33.39 58.06 -6.81
N VAL A 145 -33.68 57.46 -7.97
CA VAL A 145 -33.95 56.03 -8.11
C VAL A 145 -32.74 55.24 -7.58
N PRO A 146 -32.92 54.25 -6.69
CA PRO A 146 -31.80 53.49 -6.14
C PRO A 146 -30.95 52.87 -7.26
N LEU A 147 -29.62 53.03 -7.21
CA LEU A 147 -28.68 52.49 -8.21
C LEU A 147 -28.87 50.98 -8.47
N CYS A 148 -29.39 50.24 -7.48
CA CYS A 148 -29.72 48.82 -7.64
C CYS A 148 -30.94 48.55 -8.55
N GLU A 149 -31.89 49.48 -8.67
CA GLU A 149 -32.97 49.42 -9.66
C GLU A 149 -32.51 49.90 -11.04
N ALA A 150 -31.54 50.80 -11.10
CA ALA A 150 -30.97 51.28 -12.37
C ALA A 150 -30.26 50.16 -13.16
N PHE A 151 -29.58 49.23 -12.47
CA PHE A 151 -28.91 48.09 -13.11
C PHE A 151 -29.87 46.93 -13.46
N ARG A 152 -31.07 46.91 -12.87
CA ARG A 152 -32.07 45.85 -13.10
C ARG A 152 -33.12 46.20 -14.15
N ARG A 153 -33.09 47.41 -14.74
CA ARG A 153 -33.95 47.76 -15.88
C ARG A 153 -33.49 47.03 -17.13
N PRO A 154 -34.35 46.18 -17.74
CA PRO A 154 -34.17 45.80 -19.13
C PRO A 154 -34.38 47.05 -20.00
N ASP A 155 -33.58 47.18 -21.05
CA ASP A 155 -33.78 48.06 -22.20
C ASP A 155 -33.26 49.51 -22.08
N THR A 156 -31.99 49.73 -22.46
CA THR A 156 -31.60 50.62 -23.58
C THR A 156 -30.08 50.66 -23.74
N TRP A 157 -29.52 49.61 -24.36
CA TRP A 157 -28.34 49.76 -25.22
C TRP A 157 -28.72 49.19 -26.59
N THR A 158 -29.54 49.95 -27.32
CA THR A 158 -29.59 49.82 -28.78
C THR A 158 -28.27 50.36 -29.32
N SER A 159 -27.31 49.47 -29.56
CA SER A 159 -26.15 49.77 -30.40
C SER A 159 -26.63 50.00 -31.83
N PRO A 160 -26.34 51.15 -32.48
CA PRO A 160 -26.47 51.26 -33.91
C PRO A 160 -25.23 50.61 -34.55
N ASP A 161 -25.51 49.62 -35.39
CA ASP A 161 -24.69 49.13 -36.49
C ASP A 161 -23.29 48.58 -36.16
N SER A 162 -23.19 47.25 -36.13
CA SER A 162 -22.07 46.54 -36.76
C SER A 162 -22.49 45.10 -37.07
N SER A 163 -22.70 44.89 -38.36
CA SER A 163 -23.02 43.64 -39.05
C SER A 163 -22.18 42.44 -38.61
N CYS A 164 -22.81 41.27 -38.48
CA CYS A 164 -22.40 40.10 -39.27
C CYS A 164 -23.48 39.02 -39.26
N SER A 165 -23.69 38.46 -40.45
CA SER A 165 -24.76 37.58 -40.86
C SER A 165 -24.72 36.19 -40.21
N SER A 166 -25.89 35.64 -39.88
CA SER A 166 -26.08 34.18 -39.80
C SER A 166 -26.28 33.59 -41.20
N PRO A 167 -25.87 32.35 -41.42
CA PRO A 167 -26.87 31.35 -41.83
C PRO A 167 -26.69 30.05 -41.02
N SER A 168 -27.74 29.56 -40.36
CA SER A 168 -28.75 28.64 -40.88
C SER A 168 -28.41 27.19 -40.52
N GLU A 169 -29.43 26.52 -40.00
CA GLU A 169 -29.49 25.11 -39.62
C GLU A 169 -29.08 24.18 -40.77
N GLU A 170 -28.46 23.04 -40.44
CA GLU A 170 -28.70 21.79 -41.17
C GLU A 170 -28.49 20.58 -40.24
N ARG A 171 -29.48 19.68 -40.26
CA ARG A 171 -29.53 18.36 -39.62
C ARG A 171 -28.89 17.29 -40.52
N GLU A 172 -28.80 16.08 -39.94
CA GLU A 172 -28.64 14.74 -40.56
C GLU A 172 -27.19 14.22 -40.65
N GLU A 173 -26.85 12.93 -40.45
CA GLU A 173 -27.43 11.73 -39.82
C GLU A 173 -26.35 10.60 -39.99
N VAL A 174 -26.33 9.57 -39.12
CA VAL A 174 -25.75 8.18 -39.30
C VAL A 174 -24.20 8.08 -39.40
N ASP A 175 -23.42 7.15 -38.81
CA ASP A 175 -23.57 5.70 -38.59
C ASP A 175 -22.51 5.17 -37.58
N GLY A 176 -22.72 3.97 -37.01
CA GLY A 176 -21.63 3.04 -36.64
C GLY A 176 -21.31 2.79 -35.16
N ALA A 177 -22.00 1.81 -34.57
CA ALA A 177 -21.64 1.05 -33.34
C ALA A 177 -20.44 0.07 -33.61
N PRO A 178 -19.94 -0.81 -32.69
CA PRO A 178 -20.53 -1.23 -31.40
C PRO A 178 -19.58 -1.55 -30.20
N ASP A 179 -20.25 -1.82 -29.08
CA ASP A 179 -19.99 -2.79 -28.00
C ASP A 179 -18.67 -2.82 -27.21
N SER A 180 -18.79 -2.64 -25.89
CA SER A 180 -18.92 -3.80 -24.98
C SER A 180 -19.12 -3.36 -23.52
N ASN A 181 -20.29 -3.70 -22.98
CA ASN A 181 -20.56 -3.72 -21.54
C ASN A 181 -20.30 -5.15 -21.01
N PRO A 182 -19.97 -5.33 -19.74
CA PRO A 182 -20.57 -6.45 -19.02
C PRO A 182 -21.30 -6.02 -17.75
N GLN A 183 -22.50 -6.59 -17.66
CA GLN A 183 -23.45 -6.52 -16.57
C GLN A 183 -22.90 -6.97 -15.22
N HIS A 184 -23.36 -6.22 -14.23
CA HIS A 184 -23.54 -6.57 -12.83
C HIS A 184 -24.47 -7.80 -12.68
N GLN A 185 -24.02 -8.87 -12.01
CA GLN A 185 -24.90 -9.84 -11.36
C GLN A 185 -24.37 -10.22 -9.98
N LEU A 186 -25.31 -10.25 -9.04
CA LEU A 186 -25.16 -10.45 -7.60
C LEU A 186 -25.20 -11.93 -7.20
N ASN A 187 -24.52 -12.20 -6.08
CA ASN A 187 -24.84 -13.15 -5.00
C ASN A 187 -24.39 -14.61 -5.06
N GLY A 188 -23.78 -15.06 -3.94
CA GLY A 188 -23.52 -16.46 -3.61
C GLY A 188 -22.83 -16.62 -2.25
N HIS A 189 -23.63 -16.77 -1.20
CA HIS A 189 -23.22 -16.97 0.20
C HIS A 189 -22.60 -18.36 0.46
N SER A 190 -21.62 -18.39 1.36
CA SER A 190 -21.09 -19.57 2.05
C SER A 190 -22.06 -20.11 3.11
N THR A 191 -22.26 -21.43 3.18
CA THR A 191 -22.55 -22.15 4.43
C THR A 191 -21.91 -23.54 4.43
N ALA A 192 -21.41 -23.90 5.61
CA ALA A 192 -20.54 -25.02 5.94
C ALA A 192 -21.10 -26.43 5.66
N SER A 193 -20.20 -27.37 5.42
CA SER A 193 -20.47 -28.82 5.47
C SER A 193 -19.68 -29.44 6.62
N GLU A 194 -20.40 -30.27 7.38
CA GLU A 194 -19.96 -31.08 8.52
C GLU A 194 -18.77 -31.99 8.20
N LYS A 195 -18.06 -32.37 9.27
CA LYS A 195 -17.01 -33.38 9.31
C LYS A 195 -17.33 -34.33 10.46
N PRO A 196 -16.63 -35.48 10.50
CA PRO A 196 -17.01 -36.78 9.96
C PRO A 196 -17.83 -37.65 10.93
#